data_AF-A0A813Z679-F1
#
_entry.id   AF-A0A813Z679-F1
#
_cell.length_a   1.000
_cell.length_b   1.000
_cell.length_c   1.000
_cell.angle_alpha   90.00
_cell.angle_beta   90.00
_cell.angle_gamma   90.00
#
_symmetry.space_group_name_H-M   'P 1'
#
loop_
_entity.id
_entity.type
_entity.pdbx_description
1 polymer ?
#
loop_
_entity_poly.entity_id
_entity_poly.type
_entity_poly.pdbx_seq_one_letter_code
_entity_poly.pdbx_strand_id
1 'polypeptide(L)'
;MVVVEQQIRAHKSQTRRTVQLKRLLPQYELAQEKNLYKFTKAEKSVGDALAAIILILESPTADITWQKGVKRQLANLDRFIEGTQLFDKMNLTEEHIILISAIIDNVTIENSSLNQTSYYNAILTFYKWVKRILQYHTLLLEKVRPIHQKYKEIEEDVLEQDQKLILLDSKN
;
A
#
# COMPACT_ATOMS: atom_id res chain seq x y z
N MET A 1 -18.04 10.59 -16.35
CA MET A 1 -17.73 11.58 -15.29
C MET A 1 -17.50 10.95 -13.90
N VAL A 2 -18.30 9.96 -13.47
CA VAL A 2 -18.19 9.31 -12.12
C VAL A 2 -16.86 8.57 -11.88
N VAL A 3 -16.27 7.96 -12.91
CA VAL A 3 -15.00 7.22 -12.82
C VAL A 3 -13.81 8.14 -12.55
N VAL A 4 -13.79 9.32 -13.19
CA VAL A 4 -12.78 10.37 -12.95
C VAL A 4 -12.91 10.92 -11.53
N GLU A 5 -14.13 11.07 -11.00
CA GLU A 5 -14.32 11.44 -9.59
C GLU A 5 -13.84 10.38 -8.60
N GLN A 6 -14.00 9.10 -8.91
CA GLN A 6 -13.50 8.01 -8.06
C GLN A 6 -11.98 7.93 -8.08
N GLN A 7 -11.35 8.10 -9.24
CA GLN A 7 -9.89 8.21 -9.36
C GLN A 7 -9.36 9.47 -8.65
N ILE A 8 -10.05 10.61 -8.78
CA ILE A 8 -9.68 11.85 -8.07
C ILE A 8 -9.87 11.70 -6.55
N ARG A 9 -10.93 11.03 -6.07
CA ARG A 9 -11.09 10.74 -4.63
C ARG A 9 -10.04 9.76 -4.13
N ALA A 10 -9.72 8.73 -4.92
CA ALA A 10 -8.67 7.77 -4.59
C ALA A 10 -7.30 8.45 -4.50
N HIS A 11 -6.97 9.28 -5.49
CA HIS A 11 -5.75 10.08 -5.53
C HIS A 11 -5.70 11.09 -4.37
N LYS A 12 -6.76 11.88 -4.13
CA LYS A 12 -6.85 12.81 -2.98
C LYS A 12 -6.73 12.09 -1.63
N SER A 13 -7.26 10.86 -1.54
CA SER A 13 -7.11 10.02 -0.36
C SER A 13 -5.66 9.57 -0.18
N GLN A 14 -4.98 9.16 -1.26
CA GLN A 14 -3.55 8.82 -1.24
C GLN A 14 -2.67 10.03 -0.88
N THR A 15 -2.93 11.21 -1.45
CA THR A 15 -2.23 12.45 -1.08
C THR A 15 -2.40 12.78 0.40
N ARG A 16 -3.59 12.60 0.97
CA ARG A 16 -3.83 12.72 2.43
C ARG A 16 -3.02 11.69 3.24
N ARG A 17 -2.76 10.50 2.69
CA ARG A 17 -1.98 9.42 3.33
C ARG A 17 -0.48 9.75 3.36
N THR A 18 0.07 10.31 2.28
CA THR A 18 1.45 10.83 2.24
C THR A 18 1.65 11.93 3.28
N VAL A 19 0.64 12.80 3.46
CA VAL A 19 0.65 13.84 4.49
C VAL A 19 0.54 13.24 5.90
N GLN A 20 -0.22 12.17 6.11
CA GLN A 20 -0.28 11.48 7.40
C GLN A 20 1.06 10.84 7.76
N LEU A 21 1.69 10.08 6.86
CA LEU A 21 3.01 9.48 7.11
C LEU A 21 4.09 10.52 7.41
N LYS A 22 4.09 11.65 6.71
CA LYS A 22 4.97 12.79 7.00
C LYS A 22 4.75 13.39 8.39
N ARG A 23 3.53 13.36 8.93
CA ARG A 23 3.24 13.82 10.31
C ARG A 23 3.70 12.82 11.38
N LEU A 24 3.95 11.58 11.00
CA LEU A 24 4.30 10.47 11.90
C LEU A 24 5.81 10.21 11.97
N LEU A 25 6.53 10.77 10.99
CA LEU A 25 7.98 10.80 10.82
C LEU A 25 8.75 11.13 12.13
N PRO A 26 8.35 12.11 12.95
CA PRO A 26 9.01 12.39 14.23
C PRO A 26 8.88 11.27 15.28
N GLN A 27 7.78 10.50 15.25
CA GLN A 27 7.60 9.36 16.17
C GLN A 27 8.42 8.14 15.74
N TYR A 28 8.64 8.02 14.44
CA TYR A 28 9.50 6.98 13.88
C TYR A 28 10.99 7.31 14.06
N GLU A 29 11.38 8.58 13.91
CA GLU A 29 12.69 9.09 14.34
C GLU A 29 12.94 8.75 15.82
N LEU A 30 11.97 9.01 16.71
CA LEU A 30 12.08 8.67 18.13
C LEU A 30 12.25 7.16 18.39
N ALA A 31 11.65 6.31 17.55
CA ALA A 31 11.81 4.85 17.63
C ALA A 31 13.19 4.41 17.12
N GLN A 32 13.72 5.08 16.10
CA GLN A 32 15.05 4.83 15.53
C GLN A 32 16.16 5.32 16.47
N GLU A 33 15.99 6.49 17.09
CA GLU A 33 16.89 7.12 18.07
C GLU A 33 17.05 6.24 19.32
N LYS A 34 15.96 5.53 19.70
CA LYS A 34 15.98 4.50 20.74
C LYS A 34 16.54 3.15 20.28
N ASN A 35 17.20 3.11 19.12
CA ASN A 35 18.01 2.02 18.63
C ASN A 35 17.26 0.73 18.30
N LEU A 36 16.06 0.83 17.73
CA LEU A 36 15.29 -0.36 17.32
C LEU A 36 16.11 -1.31 16.43
N TYR A 37 16.91 -0.75 15.52
CA TYR A 37 17.78 -1.49 14.62
C TYR A 37 18.94 -2.20 15.34
N LYS A 38 19.31 -1.78 16.56
CA LYS A 38 20.35 -2.43 17.37
C LYS A 38 19.84 -3.68 18.09
N PHE A 39 18.53 -3.89 18.19
CA PHE A 39 18.01 -5.13 18.77
C PHE A 39 18.45 -6.34 17.94
N THR A 40 19.01 -7.33 18.62
CA THR A 40 19.42 -8.61 18.02
C THR A 40 18.21 -9.36 17.48
N LYS A 41 17.03 -9.21 18.09
CA LYS A 41 15.77 -9.80 17.65
C LYS A 41 14.61 -8.87 17.99
N ALA A 42 13.69 -8.68 17.06
CA ALA A 42 12.41 -8.03 17.34
C ALA A 42 11.37 -9.04 17.79
N GLU A 43 10.39 -8.54 18.53
CA GLU A 43 9.12 -9.24 18.71
C GLU A 43 8.49 -9.52 17.34
N LYS A 44 7.86 -10.68 17.21
CA LYS A 44 7.29 -11.16 15.93
C LYS A 44 6.36 -10.12 15.30
N SER A 45 5.42 -9.55 16.08
CA SER A 45 4.47 -8.54 15.61
C SER A 45 5.15 -7.28 15.07
N VAL A 46 6.27 -6.86 15.66
CA VAL A 46 7.05 -5.70 15.19
C VAL A 46 7.78 -6.03 13.89
N GLY A 47 8.40 -7.21 13.82
CA GLY A 47 9.08 -7.69 12.62
C GLY A 47 8.11 -7.82 11.44
N ASP A 48 6.96 -8.45 11.67
CA ASP A 48 5.93 -8.69 10.66
C ASP A 48 5.31 -7.37 10.15
N ALA A 49 5.05 -6.40 11.03
CA ALA A 49 4.55 -5.09 10.63
C ALA A 49 5.56 -4.33 9.75
N LEU A 50 6.85 -4.38 10.07
CA LEU A 50 7.90 -3.73 9.27
C LEU A 50 8.19 -4.49 7.98
N ALA A 51 8.18 -5.83 8.00
CA ALA A 51 8.29 -6.68 6.82
C ALA A 51 7.22 -6.35 5.77
N ALA A 52 5.97 -6.17 6.22
CA ALA A 52 4.87 -5.80 5.35
C ALA A 52 5.09 -4.43 4.66
N ILE A 53 5.73 -3.47 5.34
CA ILE A 53 6.09 -2.19 4.72
C ILE A 53 7.17 -2.38 3.66
N ILE A 54 8.17 -3.23 3.91
CA ILE A 54 9.25 -3.48 2.93
C ILE A 54 8.68 -4.06 1.65
N LEU A 55 7.74 -4.99 1.74
CA LEU A 55 7.07 -5.57 0.58
C LEU A 55 6.25 -4.53 -0.20
N ILE A 56 5.69 -3.55 0.49
CA ILE A 56 4.97 -2.44 -0.13
C ILE A 56 5.93 -1.46 -0.84
N LEU A 57 7.12 -1.24 -0.29
CA LEU A 57 8.05 -0.20 -0.75
C LEU A 57 9.13 -0.71 -1.72
N GLU A 58 9.47 -2.00 -1.71
CA GLU A 58 10.50 -2.58 -2.57
C GLU A 58 9.90 -3.50 -3.64
N SER A 59 9.54 -4.74 -3.27
CA SER A 59 9.08 -5.78 -4.18
C SER A 59 8.55 -7.00 -3.40
N PRO A 60 7.93 -8.00 -4.05
CA PRO A 60 7.42 -9.19 -3.36
C PRO A 60 8.56 -10.15 -3.00
N THR A 61 9.71 -9.97 -3.65
CA THR A 61 10.93 -10.75 -3.49
C THR A 61 11.92 -10.08 -2.54
N ALA A 62 11.54 -8.95 -1.97
CA ALA A 62 12.38 -8.22 -1.02
C ALA A 62 12.68 -9.10 0.18
N ASP A 63 13.91 -9.01 0.68
CA ASP A 63 14.29 -9.67 1.91
C ASP A 63 13.51 -9.01 3.06
N ILE A 64 12.60 -9.75 3.69
CA ILE A 64 11.78 -9.28 4.80
C ILE A 64 12.35 -9.68 6.16
N THR A 65 13.51 -10.33 6.21
CA THR A 65 14.07 -10.81 7.47
C THR A 65 14.52 -9.64 8.34
N TRP A 66 14.42 -9.82 9.66
CA TRP A 66 14.83 -8.80 10.63
C TRP A 66 16.29 -8.34 10.42
N GLN A 67 17.21 -9.30 10.20
CA GLN A 67 18.65 -9.00 10.13
C GLN A 67 19.07 -8.27 8.85
N LYS A 68 18.40 -8.52 7.72
CA LYS A 68 18.83 -8.01 6.42
C LYS A 68 17.87 -6.96 5.87
N GLY A 69 16.60 -7.29 5.74
CA GLY A 69 15.59 -6.37 5.22
C GLY A 69 15.31 -5.22 6.17
N VAL A 70 14.76 -5.58 7.32
CA VAL A 70 14.20 -4.62 8.27
C VAL A 70 15.29 -3.72 8.84
N LYS A 71 16.38 -4.28 9.35
CA LYS A 71 17.49 -3.44 9.87
C LYS A 71 18.09 -2.51 8.83
N ARG A 72 18.22 -2.93 7.57
CA ARG A 72 18.74 -2.08 6.48
C ARG A 72 17.85 -0.88 6.23
N GLN A 73 16.53 -1.10 6.22
CA GLN A 73 15.55 -0.02 6.08
C GLN A 73 15.49 0.87 7.32
N LEU A 74 15.55 0.29 8.52
CA LEU A 74 15.65 1.04 9.78
C LEU A 74 16.97 1.83 9.91
N ALA A 75 18.04 1.45 9.20
CA ALA A 75 19.31 2.16 9.22
C ALA A 75 19.36 3.35 8.25
N ASN A 76 18.49 3.36 7.22
CA ASN A 76 18.42 4.43 6.24
C ASN A 76 16.99 5.01 6.19
N LEU A 77 16.74 5.88 7.15
CA LEU A 77 15.44 6.54 7.34
C LEU A 77 15.04 7.38 6.13
N ASP A 78 15.97 8.12 5.55
CA ASP A 78 15.71 9.00 4.40
C ASP A 78 15.18 8.20 3.21
N ARG A 79 15.84 7.07 2.88
CA ARG A 79 15.40 6.19 1.80
C ARG A 79 14.05 5.54 2.09
N PHE A 80 13.80 5.17 3.35
CA PHE A 80 12.50 4.63 3.76
C PHE A 80 11.38 5.65 3.55
N ILE A 81 11.63 6.90 3.96
CA ILE A 81 10.68 8.00 3.77
C ILE A 81 10.47 8.28 2.29
N GLU A 82 11.53 8.39 1.50
CA GLU A 82 11.42 8.58 0.05
C GLU A 82 10.58 7.47 -0.60
N GLY A 83 10.80 6.21 -0.21
CA GLY A 83 9.99 5.08 -0.66
C GLY A 83 8.51 5.29 -0.39
N THR A 84 8.14 5.74 0.82
CA THR A 84 6.73 6.01 1.15
C THR A 84 6.12 7.17 0.36
N GLN A 85 6.93 8.14 -0.06
CA GLN A 85 6.47 9.25 -0.89
C GLN A 85 6.28 8.83 -2.35
N LEU A 86 7.10 7.90 -2.83
CA LEU A 86 7.06 7.37 -4.19
C LEU A 86 6.03 6.24 -4.37
N PHE A 87 5.54 5.66 -3.28
CA PHE A 87 4.55 4.59 -3.27
C PHE A 87 3.26 4.93 -4.05
N ASP A 88 2.88 6.21 -4.16
CA ASP A 88 1.68 6.65 -4.90
C ASP A 88 1.68 6.23 -6.39
N LYS A 89 2.83 5.74 -6.89
CA LYS A 89 3.01 5.24 -8.27
C LYS A 89 3.07 3.71 -8.37
N MET A 90 3.05 2.96 -7.27
CA MET A 90 3.17 1.51 -7.29
C MET A 90 1.80 0.82 -7.43
N ASN A 91 1.63 0.07 -8.51
CA ASN A 91 0.51 -0.86 -8.64
C ASN A 91 0.87 -2.17 -7.92
N LEU A 92 0.36 -2.37 -6.72
CA LEU A 92 0.48 -3.68 -6.06
C LEU A 92 -0.32 -4.71 -6.86
N THR A 93 0.33 -5.82 -7.20
CA THR A 93 -0.32 -6.97 -7.83
C THR A 93 -1.19 -7.72 -6.81
N GLU A 94 -2.09 -8.56 -7.29
CA GLU A 94 -2.93 -9.39 -6.42
C GLU A 94 -2.08 -10.33 -5.53
N GLU A 95 -1.04 -10.93 -6.10
CA GLU A 95 -0.06 -11.76 -5.38
C GLU A 95 0.62 -10.99 -4.24
N HIS A 96 1.01 -9.74 -4.47
CA HIS A 96 1.58 -8.88 -3.43
C HIS A 96 0.60 -8.67 -2.27
N ILE A 97 -0.67 -8.37 -2.60
CA ILE A 97 -1.70 -8.08 -1.60
C ILE A 97 -1.96 -9.32 -0.74
N ILE A 98 -2.04 -10.50 -1.35
CA ILE A 98 -2.22 -11.77 -0.63
C ILE A 98 -1.06 -12.01 0.34
N LEU A 99 0.18 -11.83 -0.14
CA LEU A 99 1.38 -12.05 0.67
C LEU A 99 1.45 -11.07 1.84
N ILE A 100 1.17 -9.78 1.60
CA ILE A 100 1.18 -8.75 2.65
C ILE A 100 0.03 -8.99 3.66
N SER A 101 -1.16 -9.40 3.19
CA SER A 101 -2.30 -9.71 4.08
C SER A 101 -1.97 -10.87 5.00
N ALA A 102 -1.40 -11.95 4.47
CA ALA A 102 -1.00 -13.11 5.27
C ALA A 102 -0.03 -12.76 6.39
N ILE A 103 0.87 -11.80 6.18
CA ILE A 103 1.78 -11.31 7.22
C ILE A 103 1.03 -10.47 8.25
N ILE A 104 0.20 -9.53 7.80
CA ILE A 104 -0.47 -8.54 8.66
C ILE A 104 -1.61 -9.13 9.49
N ASP A 105 -2.30 -10.14 8.99
CA ASP A 105 -3.38 -10.80 9.73
C ASP A 105 -2.84 -11.57 10.95
N ASN A 106 -1.56 -11.95 10.92
CA ASN A 106 -0.85 -12.57 12.03
C ASN A 106 -0.30 -11.56 13.06
N VAL A 107 -0.47 -10.25 12.83
CA VAL A 107 0.05 -9.20 13.71
C VAL A 107 -1.01 -8.83 14.76
N THR A 108 -0.73 -9.20 16.01
CA THR A 108 -1.52 -8.83 17.20
C THR A 108 -0.82 -7.73 17.99
N ILE A 109 -1.40 -6.52 17.98
CA ILE A 109 -0.83 -5.33 18.64
C ILE A 109 -1.57 -4.97 19.94
N GLU A 110 -2.86 -5.32 20.06
CA GLU A 110 -3.74 -4.80 21.12
C GLU A 110 -3.45 -5.33 22.53
N ASN A 111 -2.76 -6.48 22.67
CA ASN A 111 -2.52 -7.13 23.98
C ASN A 111 -1.03 -7.47 24.26
N SER A 112 -0.11 -6.79 23.58
CA SER A 112 1.31 -7.13 23.65
C SER A 112 2.07 -6.28 24.69
N SER A 113 3.19 -6.81 25.19
CA SER A 113 4.19 -6.06 25.98
C SER A 113 4.70 -4.81 25.26
N LEU A 114 4.41 -4.67 23.96
CA LEU A 114 4.69 -3.49 23.16
C LEU A 114 3.99 -2.24 23.68
N ASN A 115 2.84 -2.32 24.36
CA ASN A 115 2.12 -1.14 24.86
C ASN A 115 2.97 -0.29 25.83
N GLN A 116 4.00 -0.87 26.44
CA GLN A 116 4.93 -0.19 27.35
C GLN A 116 6.20 0.33 26.64
N THR A 117 6.36 0.02 25.35
CA THR A 117 7.54 0.40 24.58
C THR A 117 7.35 1.78 23.96
N SER A 118 8.40 2.59 23.97
CA SER A 118 8.36 3.95 23.43
C SER A 118 8.14 4.03 21.92
N TYR A 119 8.30 2.92 21.21
CA TYR A 119 8.12 2.81 19.77
C TYR A 119 6.75 2.21 19.39
N TYR A 120 5.91 1.89 20.37
CA TYR A 120 4.57 1.32 20.17
C TYR A 120 3.73 2.13 19.17
N ASN A 121 3.67 3.46 19.39
CA ASN A 121 2.86 4.35 18.56
C ASN A 121 3.32 4.34 17.10
N ALA A 122 4.63 4.25 16.85
CA ALA A 122 5.17 4.15 15.51
C ALA A 122 4.76 2.82 14.84
N ILE A 123 4.93 1.69 15.53
CA ILE A 123 4.56 0.37 14.99
C ILE A 123 3.06 0.22 14.77
N LEU A 124 2.23 0.65 15.73
CA LEU A 124 0.77 0.66 15.60
C LEU A 124 0.32 1.50 14.41
N THR A 125 0.96 2.64 14.21
CA THR A 125 0.71 3.53 13.09
C THR A 125 1.03 2.85 11.76
N PHE A 126 2.20 2.21 11.65
CA PHE A 126 2.57 1.48 10.44
C PHE A 126 1.61 0.34 10.14
N TYR A 127 1.25 -0.44 11.14
CA TYR A 127 0.25 -1.49 11.00
C TYR A 127 -1.09 -0.96 10.47
N LYS A 128 -1.59 0.14 11.05
CA LYS A 128 -2.82 0.80 10.58
C LYS A 128 -2.68 1.30 9.15
N TRP A 129 -1.51 1.82 8.77
CA TRP A 129 -1.23 2.28 7.41
C TRP A 129 -1.26 1.12 6.42
N VAL A 130 -0.57 0.02 6.71
CA VAL A 130 -0.56 -1.18 5.87
C VAL A 130 -1.97 -1.76 5.69
N LYS A 131 -2.74 -1.93 6.77
CA LYS A 131 -4.13 -2.40 6.69
C LYS A 131 -4.99 -1.56 5.75
N ARG A 132 -4.84 -0.23 5.79
CA ARG A 132 -5.57 0.68 4.89
C ARG A 132 -5.13 0.55 3.43
N ILE A 133 -3.85 0.30 3.17
CA ILE A 133 -3.34 0.04 1.81
C ILE A 133 -3.97 -1.23 1.24
N LEU A 134 -4.02 -2.29 2.03
CA LEU A 134 -4.64 -3.56 1.62
C LEU A 134 -6.12 -3.35 1.30
N GLN A 135 -6.89 -2.75 2.22
CA GLN A 135 -8.31 -2.43 2.00
C GLN A 135 -8.55 -1.61 0.73
N TYR A 136 -7.66 -0.65 0.45
CA TYR A 136 -7.76 0.17 -0.76
C TYR A 136 -7.51 -0.65 -2.03
N HIS A 137 -6.46 -1.47 -2.07
CA HIS A 137 -6.14 -2.26 -3.25
C HIS A 137 -7.15 -3.38 -3.48
N THR A 138 -7.66 -4.01 -2.42
CA THR A 138 -8.79 -4.95 -2.50
C THR A 138 -10.00 -4.27 -3.15
N LEU A 139 -10.37 -3.06 -2.71
CA LEU A 139 -11.49 -2.31 -3.31
C LEU A 139 -11.24 -1.96 -4.78
N LEU A 140 -9.99 -1.64 -5.14
CA LEU A 140 -9.62 -1.32 -6.52
C LEU A 140 -9.72 -2.55 -7.43
N LEU A 141 -9.23 -3.71 -6.96
CA LEU A 141 -9.32 -4.98 -7.67
C LEU A 141 -10.76 -5.48 -7.79
N GLU A 142 -11.53 -5.46 -6.70
CA GLU A 142 -12.89 -6.03 -6.67
C GLU A 142 -13.93 -5.16 -7.38
N LYS A 143 -13.81 -3.83 -7.28
CA LYS A 143 -14.86 -2.91 -7.74
C LYS A 143 -14.45 -2.08 -8.93
N VAL A 144 -13.22 -1.55 -8.95
CA VAL A 144 -12.82 -0.55 -9.94
C VAL A 144 -12.34 -1.18 -11.24
N ARG A 145 -11.51 -2.23 -11.18
CA ARG A 145 -11.02 -2.95 -12.38
C ARG A 145 -12.15 -3.54 -13.23
N PRO A 146 -13.11 -4.30 -12.66
CA PRO A 146 -14.18 -4.91 -13.44
C PRO A 146 -15.08 -3.87 -14.12
N ILE A 147 -15.29 -2.72 -13.48
CA ILE A 147 -16.05 -1.61 -14.07
C ILE A 147 -15.29 -1.02 -15.25
N HIS A 148 -13.97 -0.85 -15.15
CA HIS A 148 -13.14 -0.36 -16.25
C HIS A 148 -13.14 -1.32 -17.43
N GLN A 149 -13.07 -2.63 -17.16
CA GLN A 149 -13.11 -3.66 -18.19
C GLN A 149 -14.46 -3.65 -18.92
N LYS A 150 -15.58 -3.61 -18.19
CA LYS A 150 -16.92 -3.46 -18.79
C LYS A 150 -17.08 -2.16 -19.57
N TYR A 151 -16.54 -1.05 -19.07
CA TYR A 151 -16.60 0.23 -19.78
C TYR A 151 -15.87 0.16 -21.12
N LYS A 152 -14.69 -0.48 -21.13
CA LYS A 152 -13.89 -0.68 -22.34
C LYS A 152 -14.61 -1.59 -23.36
N GLU A 153 -15.22 -2.67 -22.90
CA GLU A 153 -16.07 -3.55 -23.73
C GLU A 153 -17.23 -2.77 -24.36
N ILE A 154 -17.92 -1.93 -23.58
CA ILE A 154 -19.03 -1.10 -24.09
C ILE A 154 -18.52 -0.05 -25.09
N GLU A 155 -17.36 0.56 -24.84
CA GLU A 155 -16.77 1.55 -25.76
C GLU A 155 -16.40 0.90 -27.11
N GLU A 156 -15.85 -0.33 -27.08
CA GLU A 156 -15.57 -1.14 -28.26
C GLU A 156 -16.86 -1.51 -29.01
N ASP A 157 -17.92 -1.93 -28.31
CA ASP A 157 -19.24 -2.25 -28.90
C ASP A 157 -19.88 -1.02 -29.56
N VAL A 158 -19.83 0.14 -28.92
CA VAL A 158 -20.38 1.40 -29.47
C VAL A 158 -19.63 1.80 -30.73
N LEU A 159 -18.30 1.75 -30.72
CA LEU A 159 -17.46 2.00 -31.90
C LEU A 159 -17.81 1.08 -33.05
N GLU A 160 -18.03 -0.21 -32.77
CA GLU A 160 -18.39 -1.19 -33.79
C GLU A 160 -19.80 -0.94 -34.37
N GLN A 161 -20.76 -0.50 -33.54
CA GLN A 161 -22.10 -0.12 -34.00
C GLN A 161 -22.10 1.17 -34.82
N ASP A 162 -21.34 2.19 -34.41
CA ASP A 162 -21.19 3.43 -35.17
C ASP A 162 -20.58 3.15 -36.56
N GLN A 163 -19.58 2.26 -36.63
CA GLN A 163 -19.01 1.85 -37.92
C GLN A 163 -20.03 1.11 -38.80
N LYS A 164 -20.88 0.25 -38.23
CA LYS A 164 -21.96 -0.44 -38.96
C LYS A 164 -23.01 0.54 -39.48
N LEU A 165 -23.37 1.56 -38.69
CA LEU A 165 -24.30 2.63 -39.10
C LEU A 165 -23.74 3.43 -40.28
N ILE A 166 -22.48 3.87 -40.21
CA ILE A 166 -21.81 4.59 -41.31
C ILE A 166 -21.81 3.75 -42.60
N LEU A 167 -21.57 2.44 -42.50
CA LEU A 167 -21.60 1.53 -43.65
C LEU A 167 -23.01 1.36 -44.24
N LEU A 168 -24.05 1.35 -43.40
CA LEU A 168 -25.45 1.28 -43.84
C LEU A 168 -25.90 2.59 -44.51
N ASP A 169 -25.53 3.72 -43.95
CA ASP A 169 -25.82 5.05 -44.54
C ASP A 169 -25.08 5.27 -45.85
N SER A 170 -23.87 4.72 -46.01
CA SER A 170 -23.12 4.79 -47.28
C SER A 170 -23.68 3.91 -48.40
N LYS A 171 -24.63 3.02 -48.09
CA LYS A 171 -25.26 2.08 -49.04
C LYS A 171 -26.67 2.50 -49.47
N ASN A 172 -27.23 3.56 -48.89
CA ASN A 172 -28.48 4.21 -49.30
C ASN A 172 -28.20 5.46 -50.15
#